data_AF-A0A965C9H2-F1
#
_entry.id   AF-A0A965C9H2-F1
#
_cell.length_a   1.000
_cell.length_b   1.000
_cell.length_c   1.000
_cell.angle_alpha   90.00
_cell.angle_beta   90.00
_cell.angle_gamma   90.00
#
_symmetry.space_group_name_H-M   'P 1'
#
loop_
_entity.id
_entity.type
_entity.pdbx_description
1 polymer ?
#
loop_
_entity_poly.entity_id
_entity_poly.type
_entity_poly.pdbx_seq_one_letter_code
_entity_poly.pdbx_strand_id
1 'polypeptide(L)'
;NAYEIEDIASRFLHARRTARRLPRASVQGFYNVWPAFARTEYERFASDEKRLIRFYPTPLDIDHMLEAMRWIQWLPEETRHLVWMRADRHDWVSIGKRFGCSGKTAWRHWRYAMMHIAMQVNQEVDGHMASRKA
;
A
#
# COMPACT_ATOMS: atom_id res chain seq x y z
N ASN A 1 17.50 11.02 11.80
CA ASN A 1 17.01 9.67 12.16
C ASN A 1 17.24 8.78 10.96
N ALA A 2 18.08 7.77 11.09
CA ALA A 2 18.28 6.79 10.03
C ALA A 2 17.07 5.86 9.98
N TYR A 3 16.56 5.58 8.79
CA TYR A 3 15.49 4.60 8.59
C TYR A 3 16.05 3.19 8.74
N GLU A 4 15.40 2.39 9.59
CA GLU A 4 15.71 0.96 9.73
C GLU A 4 14.89 0.10 8.76
N ILE A 5 15.28 -1.17 8.60
CA ILE A 5 14.60 -2.13 7.72
C ILE A 5 13.12 -2.28 8.12
N GLU A 6 12.85 -2.28 9.42
CA GLU A 6 11.55 -2.42 10.05
C GLU A 6 10.64 -1.23 9.75
N ASP A 7 11.18 -0.01 9.66
CA ASP A 7 10.44 1.20 9.31
C ASP A 7 9.97 1.14 7.85
N ILE A 8 10.88 0.76 6.95
CA ILE A 8 10.58 0.57 5.53
C ILE A 8 9.52 -0.54 5.35
N ALA A 9 9.69 -1.67 6.03
CA ALA A 9 8.72 -2.76 6.01
C ALA A 9 7.33 -2.31 6.52
N SER A 10 7.30 -1.52 7.60
CA SER A 10 6.08 -0.94 8.16
C SER A 10 5.42 0.03 7.19
N ARG A 11 6.20 0.84 6.47
CA ARG A 11 5.70 1.73 5.42
C ARG A 11 5.05 0.94 4.28
N PHE A 12 5.66 -0.15 3.82
CA PHE A 12 5.05 -1.01 2.78
C PHE A 12 3.77 -1.70 3.26
N LEU A 13 3.73 -2.15 4.51
CA LEU A 13 2.51 -2.70 5.11
C LEU A 13 1.40 -1.65 5.18
N HIS A 14 1.73 -0.42 5.59
CA HIS A 14 0.79 0.70 5.60
C HIS A 14 0.26 1.00 4.20
N ALA A 15 1.17 1.13 3.21
CA ALA A 15 0.82 1.34 1.81
C ALA A 15 -0.13 0.26 1.29
N ARG A 16 0.12 -1.02 1.60
CA ARG A 16 -0.77 -2.12 1.18
C ARG A 16 -2.15 -2.04 1.84
N ARG A 17 -2.23 -1.65 3.12
CA ARG A 17 -3.50 -1.43 3.82
C ARG A 17 -4.27 -0.27 3.20
N THR A 18 -3.60 0.85 2.91
CA THR A 18 -4.19 2.01 2.21
C THR A 18 -4.73 1.61 0.84
N ALA A 19 -3.95 0.89 0.03
CA ALA A 19 -4.37 0.42 -1.27
C ALA A 19 -5.63 -0.47 -1.22
N ARG A 20 -5.76 -1.33 -0.21
CA ARG A 20 -6.97 -2.15 0.00
C ARG A 20 -8.20 -1.32 0.42
N ARG A 21 -8.02 -0.09 0.90
CA ARG A 21 -9.11 0.84 1.30
C ARG A 21 -9.56 1.74 0.16
N LEU A 22 -8.73 1.93 -0.86
CA LEU A 22 -9.10 2.74 -2.02
C LEU A 22 -10.40 2.19 -2.66
N PRO A 23 -11.26 3.08 -3.17
CA PRO A 23 -12.36 2.65 -4.02
C PRO A 23 -11.78 1.96 -5.25
N ARG A 24 -12.49 0.96 -5.76
CA ARG A 24 -12.15 0.40 -7.08
C ARG A 24 -12.22 1.55 -8.08
N ALA A 25 -11.24 1.64 -8.99
CA ALA A 25 -11.31 2.58 -10.10
C ALA A 25 -12.59 2.29 -10.89
N SER A 26 -13.59 3.15 -10.72
CA SER A 26 -14.82 3.13 -11.49
C SER A 26 -14.78 4.29 -12.45
N VAL A 27 -15.12 4.05 -13.72
CA VAL A 27 -15.56 5.12 -14.60
C VAL A 27 -16.77 5.77 -13.94
N GLN A 28 -16.82 7.10 -13.92
CA GLN A 28 -17.97 7.83 -13.41
C GLN A 28 -19.23 7.28 -14.10
N GLY A 29 -20.08 6.59 -13.33
CA GLY A 29 -21.28 5.95 -13.87
C GLY A 29 -22.31 6.97 -14.34
N PHE A 30 -23.41 6.47 -14.89
CA PHE A 30 -24.59 7.31 -15.16
C PHE A 30 -25.06 7.92 -13.84
N TYR A 31 -24.97 9.24 -13.72
CA TYR A 31 -25.59 9.95 -12.61
C TYR A 31 -27.10 10.00 -12.89
N ASN A 32 -27.91 9.71 -11.87
CA ASN A 32 -29.34 9.76 -12.02
C ASN A 32 -29.83 11.20 -11.77
N VAL A 33 -30.51 11.80 -12.75
CA VAL A 33 -31.15 13.13 -12.67
C VAL A 33 -32.50 13.09 -11.98
N TRP A 34 -33.09 11.90 -11.80
CA TRP A 34 -34.38 11.76 -11.17
C TRP A 34 -34.29 12.13 -9.68
N PRO A 35 -35.26 12.88 -9.13
CA PRO A 35 -35.29 13.22 -7.71
C PRO A 35 -35.26 11.96 -6.85
N ALA A 36 -34.58 12.01 -5.71
CA ALA A 36 -34.63 10.93 -4.74
C ALA A 36 -36.09 10.75 -4.29
N PHE A 37 -36.68 9.58 -4.56
CA PHE A 37 -38.01 9.24 -4.06
C PHE A 37 -37.98 9.22 -2.53
N ALA A 38 -38.82 10.04 -1.90
CA ALA A 38 -38.98 10.06 -0.46
C ALA A 38 -39.70 8.79 0.00
N ARG A 39 -38.93 7.72 0.25
CA ARG A 39 -39.47 6.48 0.81
C ARG A 39 -39.83 6.65 2.28
N THR A 40 -40.97 6.08 2.68
CA THR A 40 -41.40 6.00 4.09
C THR A 40 -40.44 5.14 4.90
N GLU A 41 -40.43 5.30 6.23
CA GLU A 41 -39.47 4.59 7.09
C GLU A 41 -39.58 3.07 6.94
N TYR A 42 -40.79 2.52 6.89
CA TYR A 42 -41.04 1.09 6.69
C TYR A 42 -40.50 0.56 5.34
N GLU A 43 -40.55 1.36 4.28
CA GLU A 43 -40.00 0.99 2.97
C GLU A 43 -38.47 0.99 2.95
N ARG A 44 -37.82 1.84 3.76
CA ARG A 44 -36.36 1.85 3.92
C ARG A 44 -35.87 0.67 4.75
N PHE A 45 -36.62 0.26 5.78
CA PHE A 45 -36.29 -0.92 6.58
C PHE A 45 -36.46 -2.24 5.81
N ALA A 46 -37.44 -2.32 4.89
CA ALA A 46 -37.62 -3.46 4.00
C ALA A 46 -36.62 -3.48 2.82
N SER A 47 -36.00 -2.33 2.51
CA SER A 47 -34.90 -2.25 1.55
C SER A 47 -33.65 -2.86 2.19
N ASP A 48 -33.17 -3.98 1.64
CA ASP A 48 -31.94 -4.66 2.07
C ASP A 48 -30.65 -3.87 1.74
N GLU A 49 -30.79 -2.56 1.50
CA GLU A 49 -29.73 -1.62 1.16
C GLU A 49 -28.93 -1.27 2.42
N LYS A 50 -28.18 -2.25 2.94
CA LYS A 50 -27.16 -1.99 3.96
C LYS A 50 -26.14 -1.02 3.38
N ARG A 51 -26.19 0.22 3.85
CA ARG A 51 -25.19 1.24 3.51
C ARG A 51 -23.82 0.74 3.96
N LEU A 52 -23.02 0.25 3.02
CA LEU A 52 -21.64 -0.15 3.27
C LEU A 52 -20.85 1.10 3.67
N ILE A 53 -20.54 1.23 4.97
CA ILE A 53 -19.66 2.30 5.44
C ILE A 53 -18.23 1.95 5.00
N ARG A 54 -17.73 2.68 4.00
CA ARG A 54 -16.34 2.58 3.55
C ARG A 54 -15.49 3.61 4.27
N PHE A 55 -14.51 3.17 5.05
CA PHE A 55 -13.50 4.06 5.60
C PHE A 55 -12.45 4.38 4.54
N TYR A 56 -12.56 5.57 3.96
CA TYR A 56 -11.56 6.08 3.02
C TYR A 56 -10.24 6.35 3.75
N PRO A 57 -9.08 6.13 3.10
CA PRO A 57 -7.80 6.51 3.66
C PRO A 57 -7.70 8.04 3.79
N THR A 58 -6.95 8.51 4.78
CA THR A 58 -6.67 9.95 4.91
C THR A 58 -5.72 10.41 3.79
N PRO A 59 -5.69 11.71 3.43
CA PRO A 59 -4.73 12.22 2.45
C PRO A 59 -3.28 11.87 2.81
N LEU A 60 -2.93 11.96 4.10
CA LEU A 60 -1.62 11.58 4.60
C LEU A 60 -1.30 10.09 4.38
N ASP A 61 -2.29 9.20 4.52
CA ASP A 61 -2.11 7.78 4.22
C ASP A 61 -1.80 7.54 2.74
N ILE A 62 -2.39 8.34 1.85
CA ILE A 62 -2.16 8.29 0.41
C ILE A 62 -0.74 8.80 0.11
N ASP A 63 -0.33 9.92 0.70
CA ASP A 63 1.02 10.47 0.50
C ASP A 63 2.11 9.49 0.93
N HIS A 64 1.94 8.87 2.10
CA HIS A 64 2.83 7.81 2.60
C HIS A 64 2.86 6.58 1.70
N MET A 65 1.71 6.22 1.12
CA MET A 65 1.63 5.12 0.15
C MET A 65 2.36 5.48 -1.16
N LEU A 66 2.15 6.69 -1.68
CA LEU A 66 2.82 7.18 -2.89
C LEU A 66 4.34 7.27 -2.70
N GLU A 67 4.79 7.65 -1.52
CA GLU A 67 6.20 7.61 -1.14
C GLU A 67 6.77 6.18 -1.24
N ALA A 68 6.10 5.19 -0.63
CA ALA A 68 6.51 3.79 -0.75
C ALA A 68 6.49 3.28 -2.21
N MET A 69 5.55 3.76 -3.03
CA MET A 69 5.48 3.46 -4.46
C MET A 69 6.62 4.09 -5.27
N ARG A 70 7.26 5.17 -4.79
CA ARG A 70 8.49 5.68 -5.39
C ARG A 70 9.68 4.77 -5.04
N TRP A 71 9.82 4.42 -3.77
CA TRP A 71 10.93 3.58 -3.30
C TRP A 71 10.99 2.20 -3.98
N ILE A 72 9.83 1.59 -4.26
CA ILE A 72 9.79 0.28 -4.91
C ILE A 72 10.38 0.31 -6.34
N GLN A 73 10.43 1.48 -6.99
CA GLN A 73 10.95 1.61 -8.35
C GLN A 73 12.46 1.39 -8.43
N TRP A 74 13.19 1.59 -7.33
CA TRP A 74 14.62 1.31 -7.26
C TRP A 74 14.97 -0.18 -7.30
N LEU A 75 13.98 -1.07 -7.09
CA LEU A 75 14.18 -2.51 -7.14
C LEU A 75 13.89 -3.08 -8.53
N PRO A 76 14.54 -4.20 -8.92
CA PRO A 76 14.14 -4.98 -10.09
C PRO A 76 12.73 -5.56 -9.94
N GLU A 77 12.02 -5.72 -11.05
CA GLU A 77 10.60 -6.11 -11.10
C GLU A 77 10.27 -7.37 -10.26
N GLU A 78 11.05 -8.44 -10.39
CA GLU A 78 10.85 -9.67 -9.62
C GLU A 78 10.88 -9.43 -8.10
N THR A 79 11.80 -8.57 -7.65
CA THR A 79 11.94 -8.22 -6.23
C THR A 79 10.76 -7.36 -5.77
N ARG A 80 10.20 -6.50 -6.64
CA ARG A 80 8.99 -5.72 -6.32
C ARG A 80 7.82 -6.63 -5.99
N HIS A 81 7.60 -7.67 -6.79
CA HIS A 81 6.55 -8.65 -6.53
C HIS A 81 6.75 -9.34 -5.18
N LEU A 82 7.98 -9.72 -4.83
CA LEU A 82 8.29 -10.35 -3.55
C LEU A 82 7.97 -9.42 -2.37
N VAL A 83 8.35 -8.14 -2.46
CA VAL A 83 8.04 -7.14 -1.43
C VAL A 83 6.53 -6.95 -1.29
N TRP A 84 5.79 -6.82 -2.39
CA TRP A 84 4.35 -6.63 -2.34
C TRP A 84 3.60 -7.85 -1.81
N MET A 85 4.02 -9.06 -2.16
CA MET A 85 3.47 -10.28 -1.56
C MET A 85 3.68 -10.30 -0.04
N ARG A 86 4.87 -9.90 0.41
CA ARG A 86 5.20 -9.86 1.84
C ARG A 86 4.37 -8.81 2.57
N ALA A 87 4.18 -7.63 2.00
CA ALA A 87 3.30 -6.57 2.51
C ALA A 87 1.83 -7.02 2.54
N ASP A 88 1.43 -7.88 1.60
CA ASP A 88 0.11 -8.51 1.56
C ASP A 88 -0.07 -9.67 2.55
N ARG A 89 0.93 -9.92 3.40
CA ARG A 89 0.98 -10.93 4.46
C ARG A 89 1.03 -12.38 3.98
N HIS A 90 1.56 -12.63 2.79
CA HIS A 90 1.91 -14.00 2.38
C HIS A 90 3.05 -14.54 3.27
N ASP A 91 2.99 -15.82 3.59
CA ASP A 91 4.05 -16.52 4.30
C ASP A 91 5.25 -16.80 3.38
N TRP A 92 6.41 -17.04 3.97
CA TRP A 92 7.65 -17.25 3.21
C TRP A 92 7.63 -18.52 2.36
N VAL A 93 6.88 -19.55 2.74
CA VAL A 93 6.79 -20.79 1.96
C VAL A 93 5.97 -20.54 0.69
N SER A 94 4.84 -19.86 0.79
CA SER A 94 4.03 -19.46 -0.37
C SER A 94 4.77 -18.51 -1.31
N ILE A 95 5.50 -17.54 -0.75
CA ILE A 95 6.36 -16.66 -1.56
C ILE A 95 7.44 -17.51 -2.26
N GLY A 96 8.16 -18.34 -1.52
CA GLY A 96 9.21 -19.20 -2.08
C GLY A 96 8.71 -20.08 -3.24
N LYS A 97 7.55 -20.73 -3.07
CA LYS A 97 6.91 -21.53 -4.12
C LYS A 97 6.65 -20.74 -5.40
N ARG A 98 6.17 -19.49 -5.29
CA ARG A 98 5.90 -18.64 -6.47
C ARG A 98 7.18 -18.27 -7.23
N PHE A 99 8.30 -18.09 -6.52
CA PHE A 99 9.60 -17.72 -7.09
C PHE A 99 10.52 -18.93 -7.35
N GLY A 100 10.04 -20.17 -7.17
CA GLY A 100 10.85 -21.37 -7.37
C GLY A 100 12.02 -21.51 -6.38
N CYS A 101 11.93 -20.92 -5.18
CA CYS A 101 12.99 -20.95 -4.18
C CYS A 101 12.49 -21.38 -2.78
N SER A 102 13.41 -21.68 -1.86
CA SER A 102 13.04 -21.99 -0.48
C SER A 102 12.59 -20.72 0.27
N GLY A 103 11.70 -20.87 1.26
CA GLY A 103 11.20 -19.72 2.02
C GLY A 103 12.29 -18.91 2.74
N LYS A 104 13.36 -19.57 3.20
CA LYS A 104 14.54 -18.89 3.77
C LYS A 104 15.27 -18.04 2.71
N THR A 105 15.29 -18.47 1.46
CA THR A 105 15.89 -17.71 0.35
C THR A 105 15.06 -16.48 0.02
N ALA A 106 13.73 -16.63 -0.05
CA ALA A 106 12.82 -15.49 -0.20
C ALA A 106 12.98 -14.46 0.94
N TRP A 107 13.12 -14.91 2.20
CA TRP A 107 13.37 -14.01 3.34
C TRP A 107 14.69 -13.23 3.20
N ARG A 108 15.77 -13.89 2.75
CA ARG A 108 17.06 -13.23 2.50
C ARG A 108 16.95 -12.20 1.38
N HIS A 109 16.32 -12.55 0.25
CA HIS A 109 16.10 -11.63 -0.86
C HIS A 109 15.27 -10.42 -0.42
N TRP A 110 14.22 -10.65 0.37
CA TRP A 110 13.43 -9.56 0.96
C TRP A 110 14.28 -8.65 1.85
N ARG A 111 15.11 -9.22 2.74
CA ARG A 111 15.95 -8.46 3.65
C ARG A 111 16.96 -7.59 2.89
N TYR A 112 17.59 -8.13 1.84
CA TYR A 112 18.46 -7.36 0.96
C TYR A 112 17.72 -6.21 0.26
N ALA A 113 16.50 -6.47 -0.23
CA ALA A 113 15.68 -5.43 -0.86
C ALA A 113 15.32 -4.29 0.11
N MET A 114 14.94 -4.60 1.35
CA MET A 114 14.66 -3.58 2.37
C MET A 114 15.91 -2.79 2.74
N MET A 115 17.05 -3.46 2.88
CA MET A 115 18.33 -2.80 3.18
C MET A 115 18.75 -1.84 2.06
N HIS A 116 18.58 -2.26 0.80
CA HIS A 116 18.85 -1.40 -0.35
C HIS A 116 17.97 -0.14 -0.34
N ILE A 117 16.67 -0.30 -0.08
CA ILE A 117 15.75 0.84 0.02
C ILE A 117 16.16 1.75 1.20
N ALA A 118 16.41 1.20 2.39
CA ALA A 118 16.81 1.98 3.55
C ALA A 118 18.08 2.81 3.29
N MET A 119 19.06 2.22 2.59
CA MET A 119 20.28 2.92 2.19
C MET A 119 19.97 4.12 1.29
N GLN A 120 19.13 3.92 0.26
CA GLN A 120 18.75 4.99 -0.68
C GLN A 120 17.94 6.10 0.00
N VAL A 121 16.98 5.76 0.86
CA VAL A 121 16.21 6.75 1.62
C VAL A 121 17.11 7.58 2.54
N ASN A 122 18.04 6.94 3.24
CA ASN A 122 18.98 7.66 4.11
C ASN A 122 19.87 8.62 3.30
N GLN A 123 20.34 8.21 2.12
CA GLN A 123 21.10 9.07 1.21
C GLN A 123 20.27 10.28 0.75
N GLU A 124 19.00 10.09 0.38
CA GLU A 124 18.12 11.20 0.01
C GLU A 124 17.93 12.18 1.18
N VAL A 125 17.66 11.67 2.39
CA VAL A 125 17.45 12.50 3.59
C VAL A 125 18.69 13.33 3.92
N ASP A 126 19.87 12.72 3.86
CA ASP A 126 21.13 13.41 4.13
C ASP A 126 21.39 14.51 3.08
N GLY A 127 21.09 14.26 1.80
CA GLY A 127 21.18 15.26 0.74
C GLY A 127 20.25 16.46 0.95
N HIS A 128 19.01 16.22 1.36
CA HIS A 128 18.06 17.29 1.68
C HIS A 128 18.51 18.12 2.90
N MET A 129 19.10 17.47 3.91
CA MET A 129 19.62 18.14 5.10
C MET A 129 20.86 18.99 4.80
N ALA A 130 21.74 18.50 3.93
CA ALA A 130 22.90 19.25 3.45
C ALA A 130 22.47 20.51 2.68
N SER A 131 21.47 20.39 1.79
CA SER A 131 20.96 21.52 1.00
C SER A 131 20.23 22.58 1.82
N ARG A 132 19.71 22.28 3.02
CA ARG A 132 19.07 23.29 3.90
C ARG A 132 20.05 24.07 4.77
N LYS A 133 21.26 23.55 4.95
CA LYS A 133 22.31 24.20 5.78
C LYS A 133 23.22 25.12 4.98
N ALA A 134 23.26 24.95 3.66
CA ALA A 134 23.93 25.85 2.72
C ALA A 134 23.01 27.04 2.38
#